data_AF-L9ZF02-F1
#
_entry.id   AF-L9ZF02-F1
#
_cell.length_a   1.000
_cell.length_b   1.000
_cell.length_c   1.000
_cell.angle_alpha   90.00
_cell.angle_beta   90.00
_cell.angle_gamma   90.00
#
_symmetry.space_group_name_H-M   'P 1'
#
loop_
_entity.id
_entity.type
_entity.pdbx_description
1 polymer ?
#
loop_
_entity_poly.entity_id
_entity_poly.type
_entity_poly.pdbx_seq_one_letter_code
_entity_poly.pdbx_strand_id
1 'polypeptide(L)'
;MKCFPADPTDPTSNREPTPEERTNCRPHLLTELEAVEPAVVLATGKHATKTVLSAEGRNLEGFVDSVLEPVRCDRLEVWLVPILHPSYQDVWIGRLGYDPEEYLAAIRETLDECCDPHGEGEGGRSPRSERDAM
;
A
#
# COMPACT_ATOMS: atom_id res chain seq x y z
N MET A 1 2.02 -1.37 -9.91
CA MET A 1 1.69 -1.28 -11.36
C MET A 1 1.59 0.19 -11.76
N LYS A 2 2.51 0.65 -12.61
CA LYS A 2 2.61 2.04 -13.05
C LYS A 2 1.85 2.22 -14.39
N CYS A 3 0.53 2.33 -14.33
CA CYS A 3 -0.28 2.69 -15.51
C CYS A 3 -0.20 4.21 -15.71
N PHE A 4 0.57 4.66 -16.71
CA PHE A 4 0.83 6.07 -17.02
C PHE A 4 0.33 6.40 -18.42
N PRO A 5 -1.00 6.52 -18.62
CA PRO A 5 -1.53 6.95 -19.89
C PRO A 5 -1.30 8.45 -20.08
N ALA A 6 -0.74 8.81 -21.23
CA ALA A 6 -0.57 10.21 -21.63
C ALA A 6 -1.92 10.92 -21.71
N ASP A 7 -1.93 12.21 -21.34
CA ASP A 7 -3.10 13.05 -21.54
C ASP A 7 -3.19 13.44 -23.03
N PRO A 8 -4.31 13.18 -23.73
CA PRO A 8 -4.45 13.52 -25.15
C PRO A 8 -4.49 15.04 -25.41
N THR A 9 -4.77 15.85 -24.38
CA THR A 9 -4.84 17.31 -24.45
C THR A 9 -3.55 17.99 -23.99
N ASP A 10 -2.71 17.30 -23.22
CA ASP A 10 -1.38 17.76 -22.80
C ASP A 10 -0.36 16.62 -22.86
N PRO A 11 0.47 16.54 -23.91
CA PRO A 11 1.45 15.47 -24.09
C PRO A 11 2.58 15.47 -23.06
N THR A 12 2.67 16.50 -22.20
CA THR A 12 3.64 16.56 -21.08
C THR A 12 3.06 16.04 -19.77
N SER A 13 1.76 15.76 -19.75
CA SER A 13 1.03 15.29 -18.58
C SER A 13 0.54 13.86 -18.75
N ASN A 14 0.19 13.25 -17.62
CA ASN A 14 -0.45 11.94 -17.56
C ASN A 14 -1.83 12.14 -16.93
N ARG A 15 -2.83 11.46 -17.49
CA ARG A 15 -4.16 11.40 -16.90
C ARG A 15 -4.27 10.19 -15.98
N GLU A 16 -5.36 10.14 -15.21
CA GLU A 16 -5.71 8.92 -14.50
C GLU A 16 -6.05 7.79 -15.51
N PRO A 17 -5.61 6.55 -15.24
CA PRO A 17 -5.95 5.41 -16.07
C PRO A 17 -7.42 5.02 -15.91
N THR A 18 -8.06 4.69 -17.03
CA THR A 18 -9.45 4.23 -17.05
C THR A 18 -9.59 2.88 -16.34
N PRO A 19 -10.81 2.49 -15.94
CA PRO A 19 -11.05 1.15 -15.39
C PRO A 19 -10.62 0.02 -16.34
N GLU A 20 -10.78 0.21 -17.66
CA GLU A 20 -10.34 -0.73 -18.68
C GLU A 20 -8.82 -0.84 -18.74
N GLU A 21 -8.11 0.30 -18.79
CA GLU A 21 -6.64 0.31 -18.77
C GLU A 21 -6.08 -0.36 -17.52
N ARG A 22 -6.66 -0.08 -16.35
CA ARG A 22 -6.30 -0.77 -15.09
C ARG A 22 -6.56 -2.27 -15.14
N THR A 23 -7.60 -2.70 -15.84
CA THR A 23 -7.92 -4.12 -16.03
C THR A 23 -6.90 -4.79 -16.95
N ASN A 24 -6.57 -4.16 -18.08
CA ASN A 24 -5.54 -4.64 -19.02
C ASN A 24 -4.15 -4.74 -18.37
N CYS A 25 -3.91 -3.88 -17.40
CA CYS A 25 -2.65 -3.81 -16.68
C CYS A 25 -2.51 -4.82 -15.54
N ARG A 26 -3.62 -5.39 -15.05
CA ARG A 26 -3.62 -6.30 -13.89
C ARG A 26 -2.88 -7.62 -14.16
N PRO A 27 -3.02 -8.28 -15.32
CA PRO A 27 -2.27 -9.51 -15.61
C PRO A 27 -0.76 -9.34 -15.49
N HIS A 28 -0.21 -8.19 -15.91
CA HIS A 28 1.22 -7.92 -15.78
C HIS A 28 1.69 -7.91 -14.32
N LEU A 29 0.93 -7.27 -13.43
CA LEU A 29 1.21 -7.29 -11.99
C LEU A 29 1.16 -8.72 -11.44
N LEU A 30 0.17 -9.52 -11.84
CA LEU A 30 0.06 -10.90 -11.38
C LEU A 30 1.26 -11.73 -11.83
N THR A 31 1.66 -11.61 -13.09
CA THR A 31 2.87 -12.25 -13.62
C THR A 31 4.14 -11.80 -12.88
N GLU A 32 4.26 -10.51 -12.53
CA GLU A 32 5.39 -10.00 -11.72
C GLU A 32 5.40 -10.64 -10.33
N LEU A 33 4.26 -10.73 -9.66
CA LEU A 33 4.14 -11.34 -8.33
C LEU A 33 4.47 -12.84 -8.37
N GLU A 34 3.96 -13.57 -9.37
CA GLU A 34 4.26 -14.98 -9.59
C GLU A 34 5.74 -15.22 -9.87
N ALA A 35 6.41 -14.31 -10.59
CA ALA A 35 7.82 -14.46 -10.95
C ALA A 35 8.79 -14.10 -9.81
N VAL A 36 8.39 -13.17 -8.94
CA VAL A 36 9.23 -12.68 -7.83
C VAL A 36 8.99 -13.43 -6.52
N GLU A 37 7.78 -13.99 -6.34
CA GLU A 37 7.34 -14.66 -5.11
C GLU A 37 7.64 -13.85 -3.83
N PRO A 38 7.21 -12.57 -3.75
CA PRO A 38 7.59 -11.71 -2.63
C PRO A 38 6.83 -12.08 -1.36
N ALA A 39 7.50 -12.04 -0.21
CA ALA A 39 6.83 -12.15 1.08
C ALA A 39 5.86 -10.97 1.34
N VAL A 40 6.26 -9.76 0.90
CA VAL A 40 5.53 -8.52 1.13
C VAL A 40 5.47 -7.66 -0.14
N VAL A 41 4.29 -7.11 -0.42
CA VAL A 41 4.04 -6.08 -1.43
C VAL A 41 3.82 -4.75 -0.72
N LEU A 42 4.81 -3.86 -0.83
CA LEU A 42 4.73 -2.49 -0.32
C LEU A 42 4.03 -1.60 -1.34
N ALA A 43 2.74 -1.33 -1.14
CA ALA A 43 1.92 -0.58 -2.09
C ALA A 43 1.98 0.93 -1.83
N THR A 44 2.70 1.65 -2.69
CA THR A 44 2.84 3.12 -2.62
C THR A 44 1.59 3.82 -3.14
N GLY A 45 0.72 4.22 -2.23
CA GLY A 45 -0.44 5.05 -2.49
C GLY A 45 -1.73 4.33 -2.83
N LYS A 46 -2.83 5.08 -2.79
CA LYS A 46 -4.22 4.58 -2.95
C LYS A 46 -4.41 3.67 -4.16
N HIS A 47 -3.88 4.06 -5.30
CA HIS A 47 -4.07 3.32 -6.56
C HIS A 47 -3.34 1.97 -6.56
N ALA A 48 -2.14 1.91 -6.01
CA ALA A 48 -1.40 0.67 -5.86
C ALA A 48 -2.13 -0.28 -4.90
N THR A 49 -2.52 0.24 -3.72
CA THR A 49 -3.26 -0.53 -2.71
C THR A 49 -4.57 -1.10 -3.26
N LYS A 50 -5.38 -0.26 -3.91
CA LYS A 50 -6.64 -0.69 -4.53
C LYS A 50 -6.42 -1.79 -5.58
N THR A 51 -5.33 -1.73 -6.32
CA THR A 51 -5.05 -2.70 -7.39
C THR A 51 -4.73 -4.08 -6.83
N VAL A 52 -3.91 -4.16 -5.78
CA VAL A 52 -3.61 -5.44 -5.09
C VAL A 52 -4.87 -5.99 -4.42
N LEU A 53 -5.61 -5.16 -3.67
CA LEU A 53 -6.87 -5.59 -3.04
C LEU A 53 -7.90 -6.07 -4.07
N SER A 54 -8.00 -5.42 -5.24
CA SER A 54 -8.91 -5.87 -6.31
C SER A 54 -8.53 -7.24 -6.86
N ALA A 55 -7.23 -7.57 -6.92
CA ALA A 55 -6.78 -8.90 -7.30
C ALA A 55 -7.15 -9.96 -6.24
N GLU A 56 -7.18 -9.57 -4.97
CA GLU A 56 -7.69 -10.38 -3.85
C GLU A 56 -9.25 -10.46 -3.85
N GLY A 57 -9.95 -9.65 -4.65
CA GLY A 57 -11.42 -9.57 -4.63
C GLY A 57 -11.96 -8.69 -3.49
N ARG A 58 -11.14 -7.79 -2.94
CA ARG A 58 -11.45 -6.87 -1.85
C ARG A 58 -11.48 -5.43 -2.33
N ASN A 59 -12.23 -4.58 -1.61
CA ASN A 59 -12.27 -3.14 -1.84
C ASN A 59 -11.49 -2.38 -0.75
N LEU A 60 -11.05 -1.17 -1.10
CA LEU A 60 -10.42 -0.24 -0.16
C LEU A 60 -11.47 0.79 0.29
N GLU A 61 -11.79 0.80 1.57
CA GLU A 61 -12.75 1.74 2.17
C GLU A 61 -12.11 3.12 2.46
N GLY A 62 -10.93 3.13 3.10
CA GLY A 62 -10.18 4.34 3.44
C GLY A 62 -8.68 4.12 3.21
N PHE A 63 -8.04 4.96 2.39
CA PHE A 63 -6.61 4.80 2.12
C PHE A 63 -5.75 5.23 3.30
N VAL A 64 -6.03 6.40 3.87
CA VAL A 64 -5.23 6.97 4.96
C VAL A 64 -5.23 6.04 6.17
N ASP A 65 -6.38 5.49 6.54
CA ASP A 65 -6.53 4.55 7.65
C ASP A 65 -5.84 3.20 7.42
N SER A 66 -5.56 2.85 6.15
CA SER A 66 -4.86 1.61 5.79
C SER A 66 -3.34 1.75 5.78
N VAL A 67 -2.80 2.97 5.87
CA VAL A 67 -1.35 3.19 5.83
C VAL A 67 -0.69 2.54 7.03
N LEU A 68 0.34 1.73 6.79
CA LEU A 68 1.05 0.90 7.78
C LEU A 68 0.17 -0.14 8.49
N GLU A 69 -0.97 -0.50 7.91
CA GLU A 69 -1.80 -1.61 8.41
C GLU A 69 -1.66 -2.81 7.46
N PRO A 70 -0.87 -3.85 7.83
CA PRO A 70 -0.69 -5.03 7.00
C PRO A 70 -1.99 -5.77 6.75
N VAL A 71 -2.14 -6.24 5.52
CA VAL A 71 -3.28 -7.04 5.11
C VAL A 71 -2.76 -8.34 4.51
N ARG A 72 -3.14 -9.47 5.08
CA ARG A 72 -2.88 -10.77 4.45
C ARG A 72 -3.75 -10.92 3.19
N CYS A 73 -3.12 -11.21 2.06
CA CYS A 73 -3.77 -11.53 0.80
C CYS A 73 -3.58 -13.03 0.53
N ASP A 74 -4.54 -13.85 0.96
CA ASP A 74 -4.43 -15.31 0.90
C ASP A 74 -4.39 -15.84 -0.53
N ARG A 75 -5.13 -15.24 -1.47
CA ARG A 75 -5.14 -15.69 -2.88
C ARG A 75 -3.85 -15.37 -3.62
N LEU A 76 -3.18 -14.29 -3.23
CA LEU A 76 -1.88 -13.90 -3.78
C LEU A 76 -0.72 -14.47 -2.98
N GLU A 77 -1.00 -15.08 -1.82
CA GLU A 77 -0.02 -15.61 -0.87
C GLU A 77 1.00 -14.58 -0.35
N VAL A 78 0.70 -13.29 -0.42
CA VAL A 78 1.58 -12.18 0.03
C VAL A 78 0.98 -11.37 1.18
N TRP A 79 1.83 -10.67 1.94
CA TRP A 79 1.38 -9.53 2.74
C TRP A 79 1.28 -8.27 1.88
N LEU A 80 0.22 -7.50 2.05
CA LEU A 80 0.09 -6.16 1.49
C LEU A 80 0.29 -5.12 2.59
N VAL A 81 1.26 -4.22 2.40
CA VAL A 81 1.47 -3.09 3.30
C VAL A 81 1.24 -1.79 2.52
N PRO A 82 0.14 -1.06 2.77
CA PRO A 82 -0.08 0.25 2.17
C PRO A 82 0.83 1.30 2.78
N ILE A 83 1.48 2.12 1.93
CA ILE A 83 2.24 3.29 2.37
C ILE A 83 1.86 4.53 1.56
N LEU A 84 2.18 5.72 2.08
CA LEU A 84 2.04 6.96 1.34
C LEU A 84 2.90 6.92 0.07
N HIS A 85 2.38 7.51 -1.01
CA HIS A 85 3.17 7.66 -2.20
C HIS A 85 4.19 8.80 -2.00
N PRO A 86 5.45 8.64 -2.42
CA PRO A 86 6.48 9.66 -2.22
C PRO A 86 6.10 11.05 -2.75
N SER A 87 5.31 11.14 -3.83
CA SER A 87 4.89 12.43 -4.41
C SER A 87 3.97 13.27 -3.52
N TYR A 88 3.38 12.69 -2.48
CA TYR A 88 2.52 13.42 -1.55
C TYR A 88 2.82 13.08 -0.08
N GLN A 89 3.84 12.28 0.21
CA GLN A 89 4.10 11.81 1.57
C GLN A 89 4.38 12.96 2.53
N ASP A 90 5.15 13.97 2.12
CA ASP A 90 5.57 15.09 2.98
C ASP A 90 4.39 15.91 3.51
N VAL A 91 3.26 15.89 2.78
CA VAL A 91 2.01 16.57 3.19
C VAL A 91 1.23 15.74 4.21
N TRP A 92 1.38 14.42 4.19
CA TRP A 92 0.53 13.47 4.94
C TRP A 92 1.23 12.81 6.12
N ILE A 93 2.56 12.65 6.12
CA ILE A 93 3.31 12.02 7.23
C ILE A 93 3.04 12.72 8.56
N GLY A 94 3.10 14.05 8.60
CA GLY A 94 2.83 14.81 9.82
C GLY A 94 1.38 14.71 10.28
N ARG A 95 0.42 14.55 9.35
CA ARG A 95 -1.00 14.32 9.68
C ARG A 95 -1.26 12.93 10.25
N LEU A 96 -0.40 11.97 9.94
CA LEU A 96 -0.39 10.63 10.53
C LEU A 96 0.39 10.58 11.85
N GLY A 97 0.96 11.71 12.30
CA GLY A 97 1.72 11.80 13.54
C GLY A 97 3.15 11.25 13.43
N TYR A 98 3.74 11.27 12.23
CA TYR A 98 5.13 10.88 12.00
C TYR A 98 5.96 12.04 11.48
N ASP A 99 7.24 12.09 11.85
CA ASP A 99 8.27 12.71 11.03
C ASP A 99 8.84 11.74 9.96
N PRO A 100 9.68 12.21 9.00
CA PRO A 100 10.21 11.35 7.95
C PRO A 100 11.02 10.14 8.44
N GLU A 101 11.83 10.29 9.50
CA GLU A 101 12.67 9.23 10.04
C GLU A 101 11.81 8.22 10.79
N GLU A 102 10.87 8.69 11.61
CA GLU A 102 9.89 7.87 12.30
C GLU A 102 9.02 7.08 11.32
N TYR A 103 8.61 7.69 10.21
CA TYR A 103 7.81 7.01 9.19
C TYR A 103 8.59 5.87 8.53
N LEU A 104 9.87 6.09 8.20
CA LEU A 104 10.74 5.06 7.66
C LEU A 104 11.02 3.93 8.67
N ALA A 105 11.18 4.27 9.95
CA ALA A 105 11.34 3.28 11.01
C ALA A 105 10.07 2.42 11.14
N ALA A 106 8.89 3.03 11.13
CA ALA A 106 7.61 2.32 11.18
C ALA A 106 7.41 1.41 9.96
N ILE A 107 7.83 1.83 8.76
CA ILE A 107 7.82 0.95 7.57
C ILE A 107 8.70 -0.28 7.81
N ARG A 108 9.91 -0.10 8.34
CA ARG A 108 10.84 -1.21 8.61
C ARG A 108 10.26 -2.20 9.62
N GLU A 109 9.78 -1.72 10.76
CA GLU A 109 9.15 -2.54 11.80
C GLU A 109 7.98 -3.35 11.21
N THR A 110 7.10 -2.70 10.44
CA THR A 110 5.97 -3.36 9.77
C THR A 110 6.43 -4.46 8.80
N LEU A 111 7.51 -4.22 8.04
CA LEU A 111 8.06 -5.20 7.11
C LEU A 111 8.66 -6.40 7.85
N ASP A 112 9.40 -6.15 8.93
CA ASP A 112 10.02 -7.19 9.76
C ASP A 112 8.94 -8.10 10.35
N GLU A 113 7.86 -7.54 10.91
CA GLU A 113 6.69 -8.30 11.40
C GLU A 113 6.04 -9.17 10.32
N CYS A 114 5.93 -8.67 9.08
CA CYS A 114 5.34 -9.42 7.98
C CYS A 114 6.25 -10.56 7.46
N CYS A 115 7.57 -10.37 7.54
CA CYS A 115 8.55 -11.34 7.05
C CYS A 115 8.83 -12.46 8.06
N ASP A 116 8.57 -12.24 9.35
CA ASP A 116 8.88 -13.20 10.42
C ASP A 116 7.62 -13.61 11.22
N PRO A 117 6.68 -14.36 10.62
CA PRO A 117 5.39 -14.71 11.24
C PRO A 117 5.49 -15.70 12.41
N HIS A 118 6.71 -16.14 12.77
CA HIS A 118 6.99 -17.11 13.84
C HIS A 118 7.78 -16.53 15.02
N GLY A 119 7.94 -15.21 15.12
CA GLY A 119 8.33 -14.58 16.38
C GLY A 119 7.23 -14.83 17.43
N GLU A 120 7.56 -15.56 18.50
CA GLU A 120 6.64 -15.94 19.57
C GLU A 120 5.80 -14.74 20.05
N GLY A 121 4.48 -14.83 19.85
CA GLY A 121 3.57 -13.75 20.18
C GLY A 121 3.39 -13.57 21.68
N GLU A 122 3.35 -12.32 22.13
CA GLU A 122 2.42 -11.81 23.15
C GLU A 122 2.34 -10.28 22.98
N GLY A 123 1.25 -9.80 22.38
CA GLY A 123 1.04 -8.37 22.20
C GLY A 123 -0.05 -8.06 21.19
N GLY A 124 -1.30 -8.42 21.51
CA GLY A 124 -2.44 -7.91 20.75
C GLY A 124 -2.34 -6.40 20.64
N ARG A 125 -2.32 -5.88 19.41
CA ARG A 125 -2.35 -4.43 19.18
C ARG A 125 -3.68 -3.91 19.73
N SER A 126 -3.61 -3.30 20.92
CA SER A 126 -4.69 -2.48 21.46
C SER A 126 -5.09 -1.45 20.40
N PRO A 127 -6.39 -1.12 20.26
CA PRO A 127 -6.79 0.00 19.43
C PRO A 127 -5.99 1.22 19.88
N ARG A 128 -5.33 1.93 18.96
CA ARG A 128 -4.83 3.28 19.23
C ARG A 128 -6.07 4.18 19.39
N SER A 129 -6.71 4.11 20.56
CA SER A 129 -7.73 5.05 20.98
C SER A 129 -7.06 6.38 21.32
N GLU A 130 -7.60 7.45 20.73
CA GLU A 130 -7.57 8.84 21.18
C GLU A 130 -6.18 9.45 21.50
N ARG A 131 -5.70 10.28 20.58
CA ARG A 131 -4.93 11.47 20.94
C ARG A 131 -5.54 12.70 20.26
N ASP A 132 -6.72 13.08 20.73
CA ASP A 132 -7.18 14.47 20.75
C ASP A 132 -7.18 14.90 22.22
N ALA A 133 -6.16 15.64 22.65
CA ALA A 133 -6.17 16.53 23.81
C ALA A 133 -4.85 17.31 23.88
N MET A 134 -4.77 18.43 23.16
CA MET A 134 -4.42 19.78 23.65
C MET A 134 -4.13 20.73 22.48
#